data_AF-A0A517PZS1-F1
#
_entry.id   AF-A0A517PZS1-F1
#
_cell.length_a   1.000
_cell.length_b   1.000
_cell.length_c   1.000
_cell.angle_alpha   90.00
_cell.angle_beta   90.00
_cell.angle_gamma   90.00
#
_symmetry.space_group_name_H-M   'P 1'
#
loop_
_entity.id
_entity.type
_entity.pdbx_description
1 polymer ?
#
loop_
_entity_poly.entity_id
_entity_poly.type
_entity_poly.pdbx_seq_one_letter_code
_entity_poly.pdbx_strand_id
1 'polypeptide(L)'
;MKTVLSILCLFVGFSTTVSAAEGTVDIKKNGSKFSVTIDGKPFATYNTSADLPKPFFSPVRAADGTVITRSLVDPEDHPHHKGIWVAVDEVNTVDFWAEKGKIKNVGVKILKQYGNPAVMKVTNQWLGEDNKPIVTENTVISIYANRLLTYNITFTAGAKPVVFEDTKEGLFGIRLPNGMREKEEGSVVDNKGTKGTKETWGKPTEWIDYYGPLKGKVYGVTLMDSPQNYKKSRYHVRNYGLFTISPFGDHAYTNKKQPADPKHLKAGGRLNLKYGLYIHSGDTKQGKVAAAYQQFLDVTKKKMIQKKLSASSKKPAAKPAKKVAAAPQKPAAPAKEAKPKMKPVPETEAVPANNCECYQVQQPRRGLFRRLRFRR
;
A
#
# COMPACT_ATOMS: atom_id res chain seq x y z
N MET A 1 75.98 -36.69 3.34
CA MET A 1 74.70 -36.26 2.72
C MET A 1 73.56 -36.83 3.56
N LYS A 2 72.79 -35.99 4.24
CA LYS A 2 71.59 -36.39 5.01
C LYS A 2 70.39 -35.65 4.41
N THR A 3 69.53 -36.37 3.72
CA THR A 3 68.34 -35.82 3.05
C THR A 3 67.19 -35.79 4.05
N VAL A 4 66.78 -34.59 4.46
CA VAL A 4 65.59 -34.36 5.30
C VAL A 4 64.39 -34.22 4.37
N LEU A 5 63.42 -35.14 4.47
CA LEU A 5 62.20 -35.15 3.69
C LEU A 5 61.11 -34.39 4.47
N SER A 6 60.83 -33.15 4.08
CA SER A 6 59.71 -32.36 4.63
C SER A 6 58.39 -32.86 4.04
N ILE A 7 57.54 -33.43 4.90
CA ILE A 7 56.15 -33.77 4.57
C ILE A 7 55.30 -32.52 4.76
N LEU A 8 54.91 -31.91 3.64
CA LEU A 8 53.97 -30.79 3.59
C LEU A 8 52.55 -31.35 3.66
N CYS A 9 51.95 -31.36 4.86
CA CYS A 9 50.53 -31.67 5.04
C CYS A 9 49.67 -30.53 4.45
N LEU A 10 49.15 -30.72 3.24
CA LEU A 10 48.09 -29.89 2.67
C LEU A 10 46.80 -30.11 3.47
N PHE A 11 46.48 -29.18 4.39
CA PHE A 11 45.16 -29.05 4.97
C PHE A 11 44.20 -28.48 3.91
N VAL A 12 43.46 -29.35 3.23
CA VAL A 12 42.33 -28.95 2.39
C VAL A 12 41.17 -28.62 3.33
N GLY A 13 41.04 -27.34 3.69
CA GLY A 13 39.89 -26.83 4.45
C GLY A 13 38.62 -26.94 3.61
N PHE A 14 37.76 -27.91 3.94
CA PHE A 14 36.40 -27.98 3.43
C PHE A 14 35.59 -26.82 4.03
N SER A 15 35.51 -25.71 3.30
CA SER A 15 34.57 -24.62 3.62
C SER A 15 33.15 -25.12 3.38
N THR A 16 32.50 -25.58 4.44
CA THR A 16 31.06 -25.84 4.43
C THR A 16 30.34 -24.50 4.36
N THR A 17 29.79 -24.17 3.20
CA THR A 17 28.84 -23.07 3.07
C THR A 17 27.57 -23.50 3.80
N VAL A 18 27.40 -23.05 5.04
CA VAL A 18 26.10 -23.13 5.72
C VAL A 18 25.13 -22.27 4.90
N SER A 19 24.32 -22.94 4.08
CA SER A 19 23.16 -22.32 3.47
C SER A 19 22.25 -21.90 4.61
N ALA A 20 22.18 -20.60 4.88
CA ALA A 20 21.22 -20.06 5.82
C ALA A 20 19.83 -20.50 5.32
N ALA A 21 19.14 -21.33 6.11
CA ALA A 21 17.79 -21.74 5.78
C ALA A 21 16.96 -20.49 5.48
N GLU A 22 16.41 -20.40 4.27
CA GLU A 22 15.56 -19.27 3.92
C GLU A 22 14.39 -19.26 4.90
N GLY A 23 14.20 -18.14 5.61
CA GLY A 23 13.12 -18.02 6.58
C GLY A 23 11.77 -18.36 5.94
N THR A 24 10.82 -18.86 6.73
CA THR A 24 9.54 -19.37 6.24
C THR A 24 8.37 -18.59 6.83
N VAL A 25 7.41 -18.25 5.98
CA VAL A 25 6.14 -17.62 6.37
C VAL A 25 5.03 -18.67 6.42
N ASP A 26 4.14 -18.57 7.40
CA ASP A 26 2.90 -19.36 7.51
C ASP A 26 1.70 -18.43 7.73
N ILE A 27 0.55 -18.78 7.16
CA ILE A 27 -0.72 -18.07 7.30
C ILE A 27 -1.78 -19.04 7.83
N LYS A 28 -2.28 -18.82 9.05
CA LYS A 28 -3.35 -19.63 9.64
C LYS A 28 -4.63 -18.82 9.80
N LYS A 29 -5.76 -19.40 9.38
CA LYS A 29 -7.09 -18.83 9.63
C LYS A 29 -7.55 -19.18 11.04
N ASN A 30 -8.11 -18.19 11.75
CA ASN A 30 -8.82 -18.34 13.01
C ASN A 30 -10.06 -17.43 13.01
N GLY A 31 -11.23 -18.00 12.68
CA GLY A 31 -12.46 -17.22 12.51
C GLY A 31 -12.32 -16.13 11.45
N SER A 32 -12.55 -14.87 11.86
CA SER A 32 -12.41 -13.66 11.04
C SER A 32 -10.98 -13.10 11.02
N LYS A 33 -10.00 -13.81 11.57
CA LYS A 33 -8.59 -13.39 11.65
C LYS A 33 -7.69 -14.36 10.88
N PHE A 34 -6.62 -13.83 10.29
CA PHE A 34 -5.57 -14.60 9.64
C PHE A 34 -4.23 -14.24 10.29
N SER A 35 -3.72 -15.15 11.10
CA SER A 35 -2.43 -14.99 11.79
C SER A 35 -1.30 -15.35 10.85
N VAL A 36 -0.31 -14.46 10.77
CA VAL A 36 0.91 -14.65 9.99
C VAL A 36 2.08 -14.81 10.94
N THR A 37 2.86 -15.87 10.75
CA THR A 37 4.12 -16.09 11.47
C THR A 37 5.28 -16.13 10.49
N ILE A 38 6.45 -15.67 10.94
CA ILE A 38 7.73 -15.79 10.22
C ILE A 38 8.68 -16.54 11.15
N ASP A 39 9.22 -17.66 10.70
CA ASP A 39 10.11 -18.54 11.48
C ASP A 39 9.49 -18.95 12.82
N GLY A 40 8.19 -19.28 12.79
CA GLY A 40 7.39 -19.64 13.96
C GLY A 40 7.04 -18.48 14.91
N LYS A 41 7.57 -17.27 14.69
CA LYS A 41 7.30 -16.09 15.53
C LYS A 41 6.14 -15.26 14.97
N PRO A 42 5.27 -14.69 15.82
CA PRO A 42 4.18 -13.81 15.37
C PRO A 42 4.69 -12.61 14.58
N PHE A 43 4.14 -12.40 13.39
CA PHE A 43 4.45 -11.25 12.53
C PHE A 43 3.29 -10.27 12.45
N ALA A 44 2.14 -10.72 11.94
CA ALA A 44 0.98 -9.86 11.71
C ALA A 44 -0.34 -10.62 11.85
N THR A 45 -1.45 -9.92 12.05
CA THR A 45 -2.80 -10.52 11.99
C THR A 45 -3.69 -9.71 11.06
N TYR A 46 -4.19 -10.33 9.98
CA TYR A 46 -5.19 -9.72 9.12
C TYR A 46 -6.57 -9.90 9.73
N ASN A 47 -7.25 -8.81 10.07
CA ASN A 47 -8.58 -8.81 10.66
C ASN A 47 -9.62 -8.51 9.58
N THR A 48 -10.66 -9.35 9.49
CA THR A 48 -11.80 -9.21 8.57
C THR A 48 -13.14 -9.12 9.30
N SER A 49 -13.15 -8.90 10.62
CA SER A 49 -14.39 -8.85 11.40
C SER A 49 -15.33 -7.77 10.87
N ALA A 50 -16.62 -8.11 10.80
CA ALA A 50 -17.66 -7.20 10.32
C ALA A 50 -18.00 -6.08 11.33
N ASP A 51 -17.51 -6.20 12.56
CA ASP A 51 -17.62 -5.21 13.65
C ASP A 51 -16.79 -3.95 13.38
N LEU A 52 -15.81 -4.06 12.49
CA LEU A 52 -14.97 -2.94 12.08
C LEU A 52 -15.32 -2.53 10.64
N PRO A 53 -15.18 -1.25 10.30
CA PRO A 53 -15.63 -0.71 9.01
C PRO A 53 -14.74 -1.11 7.84
N LYS A 54 -13.55 -1.67 8.10
CA LYS A 54 -12.62 -2.15 7.08
C LYS A 54 -11.68 -3.25 7.58
N PRO A 55 -11.15 -4.11 6.67
CA PRO A 55 -10.08 -5.04 6.99
C PRO A 55 -8.71 -4.37 7.08
N PHE A 56 -7.82 -4.91 7.92
CA PHE A 56 -6.46 -4.39 8.10
C PHE A 56 -5.53 -5.43 8.73
N PHE A 57 -4.21 -5.23 8.64
CA PHE A 57 -3.26 -5.94 9.49
C PHE A 57 -2.98 -5.17 10.78
N SER A 58 -3.25 -5.77 11.95
CA SER A 58 -2.77 -5.29 13.25
C SER A 58 -2.91 -6.38 14.33
N PRO A 59 -1.97 -6.50 15.29
CA PRO A 59 -0.68 -5.79 15.34
C PRO A 59 0.26 -6.27 14.24
N VAL A 60 1.26 -5.45 13.89
CA VAL A 60 2.39 -5.83 13.02
C VAL A 60 3.68 -5.71 13.81
N ARG A 61 4.61 -6.66 13.63
CA ARG A 61 5.79 -6.83 14.49
C ARG A 61 7.11 -6.83 13.72
N ALA A 62 8.13 -6.25 14.33
CA ALA A 62 9.53 -6.40 13.94
C ALA A 62 10.06 -7.81 14.27
N ALA A 63 11.33 -8.09 13.93
CA ALA A 63 11.91 -9.42 14.06
C ALA A 63 12.03 -9.94 15.51
N ASP A 64 12.16 -9.02 16.47
CA ASP A 64 12.21 -9.33 17.89
C ASP A 64 10.83 -9.33 18.57
N GLY A 65 9.75 -9.20 17.79
CA GLY A 65 8.37 -9.20 18.30
C GLY A 65 7.85 -7.82 18.73
N THR A 66 8.67 -6.77 18.67
CA THR A 66 8.24 -5.39 18.94
C THR A 66 7.11 -4.99 18.00
N VAL A 67 6.00 -4.47 18.54
CA VAL A 67 4.87 -4.01 17.73
C VAL A 67 5.21 -2.65 17.11
N ILE A 68 5.15 -2.57 15.78
CA ILE A 68 5.51 -1.40 14.97
C ILE A 68 4.28 -0.74 14.31
N THR A 69 3.09 -1.02 14.84
CA THR A 69 1.84 -0.33 14.51
C THR A 69 1.27 0.31 15.75
N ARG A 70 0.64 1.46 15.61
CA ARG A 70 -0.06 2.10 16.75
C ARG A 70 -1.12 1.16 17.35
N SER A 71 -1.28 1.25 18.67
CA SER A 71 -2.39 0.60 19.39
C SER A 71 -3.75 1.02 18.80
N LEU A 72 -4.70 0.09 18.80
CA LEU A 72 -6.10 0.36 18.48
C LEU A 72 -6.94 0.68 19.72
N VAL A 73 -6.41 0.41 20.92
CA VAL A 73 -7.04 0.75 22.20
C VAL A 73 -6.70 2.22 22.51
N ASP A 74 -7.73 3.01 22.82
CA ASP A 74 -7.66 4.43 23.20
C ASP A 74 -6.71 5.27 22.33
N PRO A 75 -6.94 5.36 21.00
CA PRO A 75 -6.09 6.15 20.13
C PRO A 75 -6.24 7.64 20.44
N GLU A 76 -5.10 8.35 20.57
CA GLU A 76 -5.06 9.80 20.79
C GLU A 76 -5.80 10.61 19.71
N ASP A 77 -5.71 10.16 18.46
CA ASP A 77 -6.22 10.84 17.27
C ASP A 77 -6.63 9.84 16.18
N HIS A 78 -7.42 10.27 15.20
CA HIS A 78 -7.72 9.51 13.97
C HIS A 78 -7.97 8.00 14.22
N PRO A 79 -9.03 7.62 14.94
CA PRO A 79 -9.31 6.22 15.29
C PRO A 79 -9.53 5.31 14.07
N HIS A 80 -9.78 5.91 12.90
CA HIS A 80 -9.92 5.24 11.61
C HIS A 80 -8.59 4.78 10.98
N HIS A 81 -7.43 5.27 11.44
CA HIS A 81 -6.13 4.78 10.97
C HIS A 81 -5.76 3.48 11.69
N LYS A 82 -5.97 2.34 11.02
CA LYS A 82 -5.83 1.00 11.60
C LYS A 82 -4.72 0.19 10.93
N GLY A 83 -3.60 0.00 11.61
CA GLY A 83 -2.58 -0.98 11.22
C GLY A 83 -2.05 -0.74 9.80
N ILE A 84 -2.05 -1.77 8.95
CA ILE A 84 -1.88 -1.66 7.48
C ILE A 84 -3.26 -1.81 6.79
N TRP A 85 -3.67 -0.86 5.98
CA TRP A 85 -5.01 -0.85 5.34
C TRP A 85 -4.99 -0.36 3.89
N VAL A 86 -6.11 -0.57 3.22
CA VAL A 86 -6.45 0.01 1.91
C VAL A 86 -7.79 0.74 2.05
N ALA A 87 -7.78 2.07 1.90
CA ALA A 87 -8.95 2.93 1.86
C ALA A 87 -8.55 4.29 1.27
N VAL A 88 -9.41 4.89 0.46
CA VAL A 88 -9.26 6.28 -0.02
C VAL A 88 -10.44 7.09 0.50
N ASP A 89 -10.35 8.41 0.41
CA ASP A 89 -11.43 9.37 0.70
C ASP A 89 -12.72 8.99 -0.05
N GLU A 90 -13.02 9.64 -1.16
CA GLU A 90 -14.30 9.51 -1.82
C GLU A 90 -14.22 8.60 -3.06
N VAL A 91 -15.15 7.64 -3.10
CA VAL A 91 -15.46 6.87 -4.31
C VAL A 91 -16.95 7.04 -4.61
N ASN A 92 -17.30 7.69 -5.72
CA ASN A 92 -18.69 8.08 -6.04
C ASN A 92 -19.42 8.68 -4.82
N THR A 93 -18.84 9.71 -4.18
CA THR A 93 -19.36 10.43 -3.00
C THR A 93 -19.32 9.73 -1.64
N VAL A 94 -18.89 8.46 -1.57
CA VAL A 94 -18.79 7.74 -0.28
C VAL A 94 -17.37 7.81 0.26
N ASP A 95 -17.22 8.37 1.47
CA ASP A 95 -15.95 8.51 2.20
C ASP A 95 -15.55 7.21 2.93
N PHE A 96 -14.57 6.48 2.40
CA PHE A 96 -14.07 5.24 3.03
C PHE A 96 -12.86 5.48 3.95
N TRP A 97 -12.21 6.63 3.86
CA TRP A 97 -11.03 6.99 4.64
C TRP A 97 -11.39 7.23 6.10
N ALA A 98 -12.38 8.11 6.32
CA ALA A 98 -12.90 8.45 7.63
C ALA A 98 -13.93 7.42 8.16
N GLU A 99 -14.05 6.26 7.50
CA GLU A 99 -14.95 5.16 7.89
C GLU A 99 -16.45 5.50 7.86
N LYS A 100 -16.86 6.48 7.04
CA LYS A 100 -18.30 6.75 6.79
C LYS A 100 -18.90 5.67 5.89
N GLY A 101 -18.14 5.20 4.90
CA GLY A 101 -18.41 4.03 4.09
C GLY A 101 -17.85 2.75 4.70
N LYS A 102 -18.47 1.61 4.36
CA LYS A 102 -18.04 0.29 4.82
C LYS A 102 -17.30 -0.49 3.73
N ILE A 103 -16.09 -0.94 4.05
CA ILE A 103 -15.34 -1.92 3.24
C ILE A 103 -15.58 -3.30 3.87
N LYS A 104 -16.46 -4.09 3.27
CA LYS A 104 -16.82 -5.42 3.76
C LYS A 104 -15.90 -6.46 3.14
N ASN A 105 -15.19 -7.25 3.95
CA ASN A 105 -14.57 -8.47 3.45
C ASN A 105 -15.65 -9.50 3.09
N VAL A 106 -15.55 -10.08 1.89
CA VAL A 106 -16.46 -11.14 1.44
C VAL A 106 -15.74 -12.47 1.21
N GLY A 107 -14.42 -12.50 1.38
CA GLY A 107 -13.66 -13.73 1.33
C GLY A 107 -12.16 -13.52 1.44
N VAL A 108 -11.49 -14.55 1.94
CA VAL A 108 -10.03 -14.70 1.90
C VAL A 108 -9.72 -16.12 1.46
N LYS A 109 -8.91 -16.25 0.42
CA LYS A 109 -8.39 -17.52 -0.08
C LYS A 109 -6.88 -17.57 0.16
N ILE A 110 -6.41 -18.52 0.97
CA ILE A 110 -4.99 -18.80 1.11
C ILE A 110 -4.54 -19.52 -0.17
N LEU A 111 -3.68 -18.87 -0.97
CA LEU A 111 -3.18 -19.43 -2.23
C LEU A 111 -1.92 -20.26 -2.01
N LYS A 112 -1.10 -19.87 -1.04
CA LYS A 112 0.09 -20.59 -0.58
C LYS A 112 0.24 -20.35 0.91
N GLN A 113 -0.04 -21.38 1.72
CA GLN A 113 -0.03 -21.26 3.16
C GLN A 113 1.38 -21.09 3.73
N TYR A 114 2.32 -21.91 3.26
CA TYR A 114 3.71 -21.97 3.75
C TYR A 114 4.70 -21.55 2.66
N GLY A 115 5.72 -20.76 3.01
CA GLY A 115 6.92 -20.54 2.20
C GLY A 115 7.47 -19.10 2.25
N ASN A 116 8.36 -18.78 1.30
CA ASN A 116 8.95 -17.45 1.13
C ASN A 116 8.75 -17.01 -0.34
N PRO A 117 7.56 -16.49 -0.73
CA PRO A 117 6.51 -16.00 0.14
C PRO A 117 5.42 -17.02 0.48
N ALA A 118 4.65 -16.74 1.53
CA ALA A 118 3.27 -17.19 1.69
C ALA A 118 2.32 -16.18 1.03
N VAL A 119 1.18 -16.63 0.51
CA VAL A 119 0.30 -15.84 -0.35
C VAL A 119 -1.16 -16.04 0.01
N MET A 120 -1.91 -14.95 0.16
CA MET A 120 -3.36 -14.96 0.27
C MET A 120 -3.99 -13.97 -0.69
N LYS A 121 -5.21 -14.27 -1.13
CA LYS A 121 -6.06 -13.36 -1.89
C LYS A 121 -7.23 -12.93 -1.03
N VAL A 122 -7.41 -11.63 -0.86
CA VAL A 122 -8.54 -11.04 -0.15
C VAL A 122 -9.50 -10.40 -1.15
N THR A 123 -10.80 -10.53 -0.89
CA THR A 123 -11.84 -9.88 -1.69
C THR A 123 -12.68 -9.00 -0.77
N ASN A 124 -12.67 -7.70 -1.05
CA ASN A 124 -13.39 -6.68 -0.29
C ASN A 124 -14.38 -5.95 -1.20
N GLN A 125 -15.54 -5.62 -0.67
CA GLN A 125 -16.57 -4.84 -1.34
C GLN A 125 -16.70 -3.50 -0.64
N TRP A 126 -16.53 -2.43 -1.39
CA TRP A 126 -16.69 -1.06 -0.93
C TRP A 126 -18.15 -0.69 -1.16
N LEU A 127 -18.92 -0.60 -0.07
CA LEU A 127 -20.36 -0.51 -0.13
C LEU A 127 -20.81 0.94 -0.27
N GLY A 128 -21.78 1.18 -1.15
CA GLY A 128 -22.51 2.44 -1.21
C GLY A 128 -23.55 2.56 -0.10
N GLU A 129 -24.24 3.70 -0.07
CA GLU A 129 -25.33 3.97 0.88
C GLU A 129 -26.48 2.96 0.77
N ASP A 130 -26.68 2.38 -0.41
CA ASP A 130 -27.66 1.31 -0.67
C ASP A 130 -27.17 -0.10 -0.26
N ASN A 131 -26.03 -0.19 0.43
CA ASN A 131 -25.31 -1.41 0.80
C ASN A 131 -24.90 -2.31 -0.38
N LYS A 132 -24.91 -1.80 -1.62
CA LYS A 132 -24.42 -2.53 -2.79
C LYS A 132 -22.97 -2.16 -3.08
N PRO A 133 -22.17 -3.08 -3.66
CA PRO A 133 -20.78 -2.79 -3.97
C PRO A 133 -20.67 -1.73 -5.08
N ILE A 134 -20.05 -0.59 -4.76
CA ILE A 134 -19.60 0.39 -5.75
C ILE A 134 -18.41 -0.19 -6.51
N VAL A 135 -17.45 -0.74 -5.78
CA VAL A 135 -16.26 -1.38 -6.33
C VAL A 135 -15.94 -2.66 -5.55
N THR A 136 -15.49 -3.70 -6.26
CA THR A 136 -14.92 -4.90 -5.66
C THR A 136 -13.41 -4.86 -5.79
N GLU A 137 -12.73 -4.86 -4.64
CA GLU A 137 -11.29 -4.94 -4.51
C GLU A 137 -10.87 -6.41 -4.39
N ASN A 138 -10.02 -6.89 -5.29
CA ASN A 138 -9.33 -8.17 -5.17
C ASN A 138 -7.84 -7.92 -4.99
N THR A 139 -7.31 -8.27 -3.82
CA THR A 139 -5.91 -8.01 -3.49
C THR A 139 -5.17 -9.31 -3.26
N VAL A 140 -4.12 -9.56 -4.04
CA VAL A 140 -3.16 -10.65 -3.78
C VAL A 140 -2.05 -10.09 -2.89
N ILE A 141 -1.95 -10.62 -1.69
CA ILE A 141 -0.97 -10.24 -0.67
C ILE A 141 0.08 -11.35 -0.60
N SER A 142 1.32 -11.01 -0.93
CA SER A 142 2.46 -11.94 -0.77
C SER A 142 3.34 -11.45 0.36
N ILE A 143 3.69 -12.34 1.28
CA ILE A 143 4.44 -12.02 2.50
C ILE A 143 5.72 -12.85 2.49
N TYR A 144 6.87 -12.16 2.57
CA TYR A 144 8.20 -12.75 2.52
C TYR A 144 8.82 -12.80 3.92
N ALA A 145 9.77 -13.71 4.12
CA ALA A 145 10.39 -13.92 5.43
C ALA A 145 11.22 -12.73 5.91
N ASN A 146 11.70 -11.89 4.98
CA ASN A 146 12.34 -10.63 5.32
C ASN A 146 11.34 -9.51 5.70
N ARG A 147 10.03 -9.80 5.86
CA ARG A 147 8.97 -8.84 6.21
C ARG A 147 8.67 -7.82 5.12
N LEU A 148 8.97 -8.14 3.87
CA LEU A 148 8.35 -7.49 2.72
C LEU A 148 6.92 -8.03 2.56
N LEU A 149 5.95 -7.14 2.40
CA LEU A 149 4.62 -7.42 1.89
C LEU A 149 4.48 -6.78 0.52
N THR A 150 3.90 -7.52 -0.43
CA THR A 150 3.49 -6.97 -1.72
C THR A 150 1.99 -7.06 -1.88
N TYR A 151 1.39 -5.96 -2.31
CA TYR A 151 -0.05 -5.81 -2.55
C TYR A 151 -0.26 -5.63 -4.04
N ASN A 152 -0.89 -6.61 -4.68
CA ASN A 152 -1.36 -6.50 -6.07
C ASN A 152 -2.88 -6.37 -6.05
N ILE A 153 -3.35 -5.13 -6.14
CA ILE A 153 -4.73 -4.70 -5.94
C ILE A 153 -5.41 -4.54 -7.29
N THR A 154 -6.55 -5.20 -7.47
CA THR A 154 -7.44 -5.01 -8.61
C THR A 154 -8.80 -4.51 -8.12
N PHE A 155 -9.09 -3.25 -8.39
CA PHE A 155 -10.42 -2.68 -8.25
C PHE A 155 -11.23 -2.97 -9.51
N THR A 156 -12.44 -3.50 -9.36
CA THR A 156 -13.40 -3.70 -10.44
C THR A 156 -14.68 -2.94 -10.13
N ALA A 157 -15.03 -1.97 -10.98
CA ALA A 157 -16.28 -1.22 -10.86
C ALA A 157 -17.49 -2.16 -10.91
N GLY A 158 -18.50 -1.88 -10.11
CA GLY A 158 -19.76 -2.61 -10.10
C GLY A 158 -20.63 -2.34 -11.33
N ALA A 159 -21.95 -2.34 -11.12
CA ALA A 159 -22.93 -2.13 -12.20
C ALA A 159 -22.96 -0.69 -12.74
N LYS A 160 -22.49 0.29 -11.96
CA LYS A 160 -22.42 1.70 -12.34
C LYS A 160 -20.97 2.13 -12.56
N PRO A 161 -20.72 3.21 -13.31
CA PRO A 161 -19.40 3.85 -13.37
C PRO A 161 -18.89 4.20 -11.97
N VAL A 162 -17.58 4.20 -11.80
CA VAL A 162 -16.88 4.51 -10.54
C VAL A 162 -15.88 5.63 -10.79
N VAL A 163 -15.80 6.57 -9.85
CA VAL A 163 -14.84 7.66 -9.82
C VAL A 163 -14.08 7.59 -8.50
N PHE A 164 -12.75 7.49 -8.58
CA PHE A 164 -11.88 7.76 -7.45
C PHE A 164 -11.46 9.24 -7.53
N GLU A 165 -11.82 10.03 -6.53
CA GLU A 165 -11.65 11.49 -6.58
C GLU A 165 -10.19 11.96 -6.42
N ASP A 166 -9.92 13.20 -6.81
CA ASP A 166 -8.62 13.84 -6.57
C ASP A 166 -8.50 14.25 -5.09
N THR A 167 -7.82 13.41 -4.31
CA THR A 167 -7.65 13.59 -2.86
C THR A 167 -6.24 13.23 -2.42
N LYS A 168 -5.84 13.81 -1.27
CA LYS A 168 -4.63 13.43 -0.53
C LYS A 168 -4.88 12.29 0.45
N GLU A 169 -6.13 11.99 0.81
CA GLU A 169 -6.45 10.99 1.83
C GLU A 169 -6.56 9.59 1.20
N GLY A 170 -5.62 8.69 1.50
CA GLY A 170 -5.53 7.35 0.90
C GLY A 170 -4.16 6.98 0.35
N LEU A 171 -3.98 5.83 -0.33
CA LEU A 171 -4.91 4.70 -0.49
C LEU A 171 -4.41 3.49 0.31
N PHE A 172 -3.16 3.09 0.09
CA PHE A 172 -2.51 2.01 0.83
C PHE A 172 -1.62 2.62 1.91
N GLY A 173 -1.74 2.15 3.16
CA GLY A 173 -1.16 2.88 4.27
C GLY A 173 -0.86 2.05 5.50
N ILE A 174 -0.05 2.65 6.38
CA ILE A 174 0.25 2.15 7.72
C ILE A 174 0.22 3.29 8.75
N ARG A 175 -0.17 2.96 9.99
CA ARG A 175 -0.17 3.88 11.14
C ARG A 175 0.94 3.51 12.10
N LEU A 176 1.96 4.35 12.18
CA LEU A 176 3.13 4.13 13.03
C LEU A 176 2.83 4.40 14.51
N PRO A 177 3.52 3.70 15.43
CA PRO A 177 3.43 3.94 16.87
C PRO A 177 4.03 5.29 17.23
N ASN A 178 3.63 5.84 18.37
CA ASN A 178 3.94 7.21 18.77
C ASN A 178 5.44 7.51 18.80
N GLY A 179 6.26 6.61 19.37
CA GLY A 179 7.71 6.81 19.48
C GLY A 179 8.46 6.89 18.14
N MET A 180 7.89 6.34 17.06
CA MET A 180 8.51 6.37 15.73
C MET A 180 8.16 7.61 14.91
N ARG A 181 7.30 8.49 15.42
CA ARG A 181 6.83 9.67 14.69
C ARG A 181 7.95 10.71 14.58
N GLU A 182 8.08 11.38 13.44
CA GLU A 182 9.05 12.46 13.22
C GLU A 182 8.82 13.66 14.15
N LYS A 183 7.58 13.91 14.58
CA LYS A 183 7.32 14.94 15.60
C LYS A 183 7.96 14.63 16.96
N GLU A 184 8.37 13.37 17.17
CA GLU A 184 9.17 12.93 18.31
C GLU A 184 10.64 12.83 17.84
N GLU A 185 11.15 11.62 17.59
CA GLU A 185 12.53 11.35 17.18
C GLU A 185 12.61 10.53 15.87
N GLY A 186 11.48 10.37 15.18
CA GLY A 186 11.42 9.68 13.90
C GLY A 186 12.09 10.46 12.76
N SER A 187 12.33 9.79 11.65
CA SER A 187 12.96 10.33 10.45
C SER A 187 12.27 9.78 9.21
N VAL A 188 12.14 10.64 8.20
CA VAL A 188 11.58 10.31 6.90
C VAL A 188 12.63 10.59 5.83
N VAL A 189 12.84 9.64 4.93
CA VAL A 189 13.81 9.75 3.83
C VAL A 189 13.22 9.14 2.57
N ASP A 190 13.31 9.83 1.43
CA ASP A 190 12.94 9.28 0.14
C ASP A 190 14.10 8.57 -0.57
N ASN A 191 13.84 8.00 -1.74
CA ASN A 191 14.84 7.31 -2.53
C ASN A 191 16.03 8.15 -3.01
N LYS A 192 15.93 9.48 -2.97
CA LYS A 192 17.00 10.42 -3.36
C LYS A 192 17.77 10.95 -2.15
N GLY A 193 17.38 10.53 -0.95
CA GLY A 193 17.95 11.04 0.30
C GLY A 193 17.33 12.37 0.75
N THR A 194 16.24 12.84 0.12
CA THR A 194 15.48 13.99 0.61
C THR A 194 14.88 13.63 1.96
N LYS A 195 15.12 14.49 2.95
CA LYS A 195 14.74 14.23 4.34
C LYS A 195 13.54 15.06 4.77
N GLY A 196 12.74 14.47 5.64
CA GLY A 196 11.70 15.15 6.37
C GLY A 196 10.34 15.11 5.69
N THR A 197 9.27 15.07 6.48
CA THR A 197 7.90 15.04 5.91
C THR A 197 7.55 16.29 5.14
N LYS A 198 8.07 17.46 5.54
CA LYS A 198 7.86 18.72 4.82
C LYS A 198 8.29 18.65 3.35
N GLU A 199 9.45 18.07 3.09
CA GLU A 199 10.03 18.04 1.73
C GLU A 199 9.52 16.85 0.90
N THR A 200 9.04 15.80 1.57
CA THR A 200 8.60 14.55 0.92
C THR A 200 7.07 14.45 0.76
N TRP A 201 6.28 15.25 1.49
CA TRP A 201 4.81 15.21 1.43
C TRP A 201 4.29 15.53 0.03
N GLY A 202 3.42 14.65 -0.49
CA GLY A 202 2.77 14.82 -1.78
C GLY A 202 3.69 14.70 -3.01
N LYS A 203 4.96 14.34 -2.82
CA LYS A 203 5.93 14.21 -3.92
C LYS A 203 5.86 12.82 -4.55
N PRO A 204 5.89 12.71 -5.89
CA PRO A 204 6.08 11.43 -6.55
C PRO A 204 7.50 10.91 -6.35
N THR A 205 7.64 9.71 -5.81
CA THR A 205 8.92 9.02 -5.59
C THR A 205 8.74 7.51 -5.61
N GLU A 206 9.80 6.78 -5.96
CA GLU A 206 9.82 5.32 -6.00
C GLU A 206 9.54 4.68 -4.64
N TRP A 207 10.05 5.26 -3.55
CA TRP A 207 9.78 4.82 -2.19
C TRP A 207 10.08 5.94 -1.18
N ILE A 208 9.41 5.86 -0.03
CA ILE A 208 9.74 6.61 1.18
C ILE A 208 9.98 5.61 2.29
N ASP A 209 10.99 5.86 3.11
CA ASP A 209 11.27 5.15 4.34
C ASP A 209 10.96 6.03 5.55
N TYR A 210 10.29 5.46 6.55
CA TYR A 210 9.94 6.13 7.80
C TYR A 210 10.41 5.26 8.97
N TYR A 211 11.46 5.71 9.63
CA TYR A 211 12.09 4.99 10.75
C TYR A 211 12.19 5.85 11.99
N GLY A 212 12.28 5.22 13.16
CA GLY A 212 12.39 5.94 14.43
C GLY A 212 12.63 5.00 15.60
N PRO A 213 12.92 5.56 16.78
CA PRO A 213 13.18 4.78 17.97
C PRO A 213 11.89 4.17 18.53
N LEU A 214 12.02 2.96 19.07
CA LEU A 214 10.99 2.29 19.83
C LEU A 214 11.66 1.31 20.79
N LYS A 215 11.40 1.42 22.10
CA LYS A 215 11.98 0.53 23.13
C LYS A 215 13.51 0.38 23.03
N GLY A 216 14.23 1.49 22.81
CA GLY A 216 15.70 1.51 22.76
C GLY A 216 16.34 0.96 21.48
N LYS A 217 15.54 0.66 20.44
CA LYS A 217 16.04 0.24 19.12
C LYS A 217 15.39 1.08 18.02
N VAL A 218 16.00 1.11 16.84
CA VAL A 218 15.42 1.77 15.67
C VAL A 218 14.72 0.74 14.80
N TYR A 219 13.52 1.07 14.33
CA TYR A 219 12.78 0.30 13.34
C TYR A 219 12.32 1.20 12.22
N GLY A 220 12.11 0.64 11.04
CA GLY A 220 11.61 1.37 9.88
C GLY A 220 10.53 0.63 9.12
N VAL A 221 9.72 1.43 8.44
CA VAL A 221 8.74 0.97 7.47
C VAL A 221 8.92 1.76 6.18
N THR A 222 9.08 1.05 5.07
CA THR A 222 9.16 1.64 3.74
C THR A 222 7.87 1.35 2.96
N LEU A 223 7.27 2.37 2.34
CA LEU A 223 6.24 2.21 1.32
C LEU A 223 6.87 2.39 -0.07
N MET A 224 6.50 1.51 -1.01
CA MET A 224 7.12 1.41 -2.32
C MET A 224 6.07 1.46 -3.44
N ASP A 225 6.29 2.34 -4.42
CA ASP A 225 5.48 2.44 -5.63
C ASP A 225 5.98 1.49 -6.72
N SER A 226 5.06 0.88 -7.48
CA SER A 226 5.45 0.10 -8.65
C SER A 226 5.47 0.97 -9.90
N PRO A 227 6.54 0.91 -10.72
CA PRO A 227 6.54 1.58 -12.04
C PRO A 227 5.52 0.97 -13.02
N GLN A 228 4.84 -0.11 -12.65
CA GLN A 228 3.75 -0.71 -13.43
C GLN A 228 2.37 -0.10 -13.13
N ASN A 229 2.28 0.79 -12.13
CA ASN A 229 1.06 1.55 -11.89
C ASN A 229 0.83 2.52 -13.05
N TYR A 230 -0.44 2.87 -13.31
CA TYR A 230 -0.78 3.73 -14.45
C TYR A 230 -0.21 5.15 -14.33
N LYS A 231 0.16 5.55 -13.11
CA LYS A 231 0.70 6.85 -12.74
C LYS A 231 1.60 6.66 -11.51
N LYS A 232 2.66 7.47 -11.40
CA LYS A 232 3.50 7.49 -10.19
C LYS A 232 2.67 7.98 -9.01
N SER A 233 2.79 7.28 -7.89
CA SER A 233 2.07 7.59 -6.67
C SER A 233 2.74 8.71 -5.88
N ARG A 234 1.93 9.44 -5.11
CA ARG A 234 2.31 10.44 -4.13
C ARG A 234 2.12 9.88 -2.72
N TYR A 235 2.84 10.45 -1.76
CA TYR A 235 2.81 9.97 -0.37
C TYR A 235 2.15 10.98 0.56
N HIS A 236 1.17 10.51 1.33
CA HIS A 236 0.68 11.23 2.50
C HIS A 236 1.51 10.84 3.72
N VAL A 237 2.75 11.28 3.77
CA VAL A 237 3.65 11.07 4.91
C VAL A 237 3.57 12.26 5.86
N ARG A 238 3.26 12.00 7.13
CA ARG A 238 3.05 13.05 8.14
C ARG A 238 3.92 12.87 9.36
N ASN A 239 4.35 13.99 9.93
CA ASN A 239 5.21 14.00 11.11
C ASN A 239 4.57 13.31 12.33
N TYR A 240 3.24 13.20 12.37
CA TYR A 240 2.51 12.51 13.42
C TYR A 240 2.30 11.01 13.17
N GLY A 241 2.96 10.40 12.16
CA GLY A 241 3.02 8.95 11.91
C GLY A 241 1.94 8.37 10.99
N LEU A 242 1.22 9.22 10.24
CA LEU A 242 0.39 8.75 9.12
C LEU A 242 1.34 8.54 7.94
N PHE A 243 1.24 7.38 7.31
CA PHE A 243 2.09 7.08 6.18
C PHE A 243 1.34 6.26 5.13
N THR A 244 0.95 6.92 4.04
CA THR A 244 0.20 6.29 2.94
C THR A 244 0.74 6.67 1.57
N ILE A 245 0.33 5.89 0.57
CA ILE A 245 0.67 6.05 -0.84
C ILE A 245 -0.58 5.93 -1.72
N SER A 246 -0.70 6.80 -2.73
CA SER A 246 -1.85 6.89 -3.63
C SER A 246 -1.45 7.42 -5.02
N PRO A 247 -2.06 6.97 -6.12
CA PRO A 247 -1.84 7.55 -7.44
C PRO A 247 -2.70 8.81 -7.71
N PHE A 248 -3.50 9.23 -6.72
CA PHE A 248 -4.43 10.36 -6.81
C PHE A 248 -3.86 11.64 -6.18
N GLY A 249 -4.61 12.75 -6.32
CA GLY A 249 -4.35 13.98 -5.56
C GLY A 249 -3.47 14.99 -6.26
N ASP A 250 -3.44 15.06 -7.59
CA ASP A 250 -2.59 16.05 -8.27
C ASP A 250 -2.98 17.47 -7.90
N HIS A 251 -4.28 17.76 -7.88
CA HIS A 251 -4.80 19.05 -7.45
C HIS A 251 -4.67 19.23 -5.93
N ALA A 252 -5.01 18.19 -5.15
CA ALA A 252 -4.97 18.23 -3.69
C ALA A 252 -3.54 18.44 -3.11
N TYR A 253 -2.52 17.77 -3.66
CA TYR A 253 -1.14 17.87 -3.18
C TYR A 253 -0.39 19.12 -3.68
N THR A 254 -0.89 19.79 -4.73
CA THR A 254 -0.21 20.95 -5.33
C THR A 254 -0.85 22.27 -4.94
N ASN A 255 -1.72 22.30 -3.93
CA ASN A 255 -2.51 23.46 -3.56
C ASN A 255 -3.22 24.05 -4.77
N LYS A 256 -3.91 23.20 -5.53
CA LYS A 256 -4.73 23.55 -6.70
C LYS A 256 -3.96 24.07 -7.92
N LYS A 257 -2.62 24.00 -7.92
CA LYS A 257 -1.80 24.42 -9.07
C LYS A 257 -1.88 23.48 -10.27
N GLN A 258 -2.10 22.19 -10.03
CA GLN A 258 -2.40 21.21 -11.07
C GLN A 258 -3.91 20.97 -11.13
N PRO A 259 -4.50 20.71 -12.31
CA PRO A 259 -5.91 20.38 -12.43
C PRO A 259 -6.22 19.06 -11.72
N ALA A 260 -7.48 18.88 -11.30
CA ALA A 260 -7.93 17.62 -10.71
C ALA A 260 -7.88 16.50 -11.77
N ASP A 261 -7.39 15.32 -11.36
CA ASP A 261 -7.27 14.14 -12.23
C ASP A 261 -7.98 12.93 -11.59
N PRO A 262 -9.32 12.97 -11.43
CA PRO A 262 -10.08 11.85 -10.86
C PRO A 262 -10.01 10.63 -11.78
N LYS A 263 -9.92 9.43 -11.18
CA LYS A 263 -9.83 8.19 -11.93
C LYS A 263 -11.22 7.61 -12.20
N HIS A 264 -11.69 7.77 -13.44
CA HIS A 264 -12.93 7.18 -13.91
C HIS A 264 -12.76 5.73 -14.39
N LEU A 265 -13.69 4.87 -13.97
CA LEU A 265 -13.91 3.51 -14.47
C LEU A 265 -15.33 3.41 -15.01
N LYS A 266 -15.49 2.86 -16.21
CA LYS A 266 -16.80 2.42 -16.70
C LYS A 266 -17.30 1.24 -15.85
N ALA A 267 -18.59 0.93 -15.91
CA ALA A 267 -19.13 -0.28 -15.29
C ALA A 267 -18.32 -1.53 -15.71
N GLY A 268 -17.96 -2.38 -14.75
CA GLY A 268 -17.06 -3.53 -14.96
C GLY A 268 -15.59 -3.19 -15.27
N GLY A 269 -15.25 -1.92 -15.42
CA GLY A 269 -13.89 -1.43 -15.66
C GLY A 269 -12.95 -1.73 -14.49
N ARG A 270 -11.64 -1.80 -14.77
CA ARG A 270 -10.64 -2.20 -13.77
C ARG A 270 -9.54 -1.16 -13.58
N LEU A 271 -9.10 -1.01 -12.33
CA LEU A 271 -7.88 -0.32 -11.95
C LEU A 271 -6.96 -1.32 -11.24
N ASN A 272 -5.71 -1.42 -11.70
CA ASN A 272 -4.70 -2.28 -11.08
C ASN A 272 -3.63 -1.40 -10.45
N LEU A 273 -3.31 -1.66 -9.19
CA LEU A 273 -2.26 -1.00 -8.44
C LEU A 273 -1.39 -2.02 -7.74
N LYS A 274 -0.10 -1.73 -7.65
CA LYS A 274 0.91 -2.57 -7.02
C LYS A 274 1.74 -1.74 -6.05
N TYR A 275 1.79 -2.18 -4.81
CA TYR A 275 2.54 -1.53 -3.74
C TYR A 275 3.37 -2.52 -2.94
N GLY A 276 4.48 -2.03 -2.40
CA GLY A 276 5.30 -2.74 -1.43
C GLY A 276 5.22 -2.06 -0.07
N LEU A 277 5.28 -2.86 1.00
CA LEU A 277 5.51 -2.41 2.36
C LEU A 277 6.60 -3.27 2.97
N TYR A 278 7.70 -2.67 3.40
CA TYR A 278 8.84 -3.39 3.97
C TYR A 278 9.09 -2.93 5.40
N ILE A 279 9.33 -3.88 6.30
CA ILE A 279 9.57 -3.62 7.73
C ILE A 279 10.97 -4.09 8.08
N HIS A 280 11.76 -3.22 8.71
CA HIS A 280 13.14 -3.52 9.07
C HIS A 280 13.54 -2.97 10.44
N SER A 281 14.70 -3.43 10.90
CA SER A 281 15.43 -2.82 12.00
C SER A 281 16.48 -1.84 11.46
N GLY A 282 16.86 -0.86 12.26
CA GLY A 282 17.81 0.18 11.88
C GLY A 282 17.24 1.24 10.95
N ASP A 283 18.11 2.17 10.56
CA ASP A 283 17.80 3.21 9.57
C ASP A 283 17.68 2.64 8.14
N THR A 284 17.43 3.52 7.17
CA THR A 284 17.28 3.16 5.74
C THR A 284 18.45 2.35 5.18
N LYS A 285 19.69 2.62 5.60
CA LYS A 285 20.89 1.90 5.13
C LYS A 285 21.02 0.56 5.84
N GLN A 286 20.94 0.55 7.17
CA GLN A 286 21.01 -0.66 8.00
C GLN A 286 19.90 -1.66 7.65
N GLY A 287 18.70 -1.14 7.38
CA GLY A 287 17.53 -1.90 6.94
C GLY A 287 17.62 -2.45 5.52
N LYS A 288 18.62 -2.04 4.74
CA LYS A 288 18.82 -2.43 3.32
C LYS A 288 17.61 -2.11 2.44
N VAL A 289 17.00 -0.93 2.63
CA VAL A 289 15.77 -0.52 1.93
C VAL A 289 15.92 -0.58 0.41
N ALA A 290 17.08 -0.17 -0.13
CA ALA A 290 17.34 -0.26 -1.57
C ALA A 290 17.29 -1.71 -2.10
N ALA A 291 17.80 -2.68 -1.34
CA ALA A 291 17.74 -4.09 -1.72
C ALA A 291 16.32 -4.66 -1.61
N ALA A 292 15.57 -4.26 -0.58
CA ALA A 292 14.15 -4.63 -0.45
C ALA A 292 13.30 -4.05 -1.59
N TYR A 293 13.57 -2.82 -2.02
CA TYR A 293 12.93 -2.24 -3.19
C TYR A 293 13.28 -2.99 -4.48
N GLN A 294 14.54 -3.39 -4.66
CA GLN A 294 14.93 -4.22 -5.80
C GLN A 294 14.20 -5.57 -5.80
N GLN A 295 14.12 -6.25 -4.65
CA GLN A 295 13.32 -7.47 -4.50
C GLN A 295 11.86 -7.21 -4.86
N PHE A 296 11.25 -6.12 -4.35
CA PHE A 296 9.88 -5.74 -4.68
C PHE A 296 9.67 -5.58 -6.20
N LEU A 297 10.59 -4.90 -6.90
CA LEU A 297 10.52 -4.78 -8.34
C LEU A 297 10.59 -6.15 -9.03
N ASP A 298 11.49 -7.03 -8.60
CA ASP A 298 11.69 -8.33 -9.24
C ASP A 298 10.51 -9.28 -9.05
N VAL A 299 9.95 -9.33 -7.84
CA VAL A 299 8.81 -10.21 -7.55
C VAL A 299 7.48 -9.68 -8.10
N THR A 300 7.38 -8.37 -8.37
CA THR A 300 6.14 -7.75 -8.91
C THR A 300 6.18 -7.48 -10.40
N LYS A 301 7.34 -7.54 -11.07
CA LYS A 301 7.43 -7.52 -12.54
C LYS A 301 6.48 -8.57 -13.11
N LYS A 302 5.54 -8.15 -13.98
CA LYS A 302 4.78 -9.09 -14.81
C LYS A 302 5.79 -10.08 -15.42
N LYS A 303 5.56 -11.38 -15.34
CA LYS A 303 6.24 -12.39 -16.18
C LYS A 303 5.93 -12.10 -17.66
N MET A 304 6.51 -11.03 -18.21
CA MET A 304 6.63 -10.76 -19.65
C MET A 304 7.49 -11.84 -20.32
N ILE A 305 8.27 -12.58 -19.53
CA ILE A 305 9.15 -13.67 -19.99
C ILE A 305 8.36 -14.89 -20.48
N GLN A 306 7.19 -15.20 -19.91
CA GLN A 306 6.40 -16.34 -20.41
C GLN A 306 5.75 -16.08 -21.77
N LYS A 307 5.39 -14.83 -22.09
CA LYS A 307 4.81 -14.48 -23.40
C LYS A 307 5.85 -14.45 -24.52
N LYS A 308 7.11 -14.09 -24.21
CA LYS A 308 8.20 -14.07 -25.21
C LYS A 308 8.73 -15.48 -25.52
N LEU A 309 8.79 -16.36 -24.52
CA LEU A 309 9.14 -17.78 -24.72
C LEU A 309 8.00 -18.60 -25.37
N SER A 310 6.73 -18.29 -25.08
CA SER A 310 5.59 -18.92 -25.77
C SER A 310 5.35 -18.39 -27.18
N ALA A 311 5.82 -17.19 -27.51
CA ALA A 311 5.75 -16.63 -28.86
C ALA A 311 6.90 -17.11 -29.76
N SER A 312 8.09 -17.38 -29.21
CA SER A 312 9.23 -17.91 -29.96
C SER A 312 9.14 -19.42 -30.26
N SER A 313 8.24 -20.15 -29.60
CA SER A 313 8.03 -21.60 -29.79
C SER A 313 6.87 -21.93 -30.73
N LYS A 314 6.12 -20.94 -31.23
CA LYS A 314 5.10 -21.16 -32.27
C LYS A 314 5.70 -20.90 -33.65
N LYS A 315 6.22 -21.94 -34.27
CA LYS A 315 6.48 -21.98 -35.72
C LYS A 315 5.14 -21.73 -36.45
N PRO A 316 5.04 -20.79 -37.40
CA PRO A 316 3.78 -20.55 -38.08
C PRO A 316 3.44 -21.73 -38.98
N ALA A 317 2.27 -22.34 -38.73
CA ALA A 317 1.64 -23.26 -39.66
C ALA A 317 1.27 -22.48 -40.94
N ALA A 318 1.68 -23.00 -42.10
CA ALA A 318 1.39 -22.44 -43.40
C ALA A 318 -0.12 -22.29 -43.60
N LYS A 319 -0.59 -21.09 -43.94
CA LYS A 319 -1.96 -20.86 -44.41
C LYS A 319 -2.01 -21.06 -45.93
N PRO A 320 -3.05 -21.72 -46.47
CA PRO A 320 -3.24 -21.83 -47.91
C PRO A 320 -3.66 -20.48 -48.51
N ALA A 321 -3.15 -20.23 -49.71
CA ALA A 321 -3.31 -18.99 -50.47
C ALA A 321 -4.78 -18.70 -50.80
N LYS A 322 -5.26 -17.49 -50.48
CA LYS A 322 -6.49 -16.92 -51.04
C LYS A 322 -6.13 -15.96 -52.17
N LYS A 323 -6.78 -16.18 -53.32
CA LYS A 323 -6.69 -15.39 -54.55
C LYS A 323 -7.02 -13.91 -54.31
N VAL A 324 -6.22 -13.07 -54.94
CA VAL A 324 -6.36 -11.60 -55.02
C VAL A 324 -7.46 -11.27 -56.02
N ALA A 325 -8.38 -10.38 -55.63
CA ALA A 325 -9.22 -9.62 -56.55
C ALA A 325 -9.16 -8.14 -56.16
N ALA A 326 -9.10 -7.29 -57.18
CA ALA A 326 -8.64 -5.91 -57.16
C ALA A 326 -9.59 -4.90 -56.49
N ALA A 327 -8.99 -3.77 -56.10
CA ALA A 327 -9.65 -2.57 -55.58
C ALA A 327 -10.49 -1.84 -56.65
N PRO A 328 -11.43 -0.99 -56.21
CA PRO A 328 -11.37 0.40 -56.67
C PRO A 328 -11.57 1.45 -55.55
N GLN A 329 -11.38 2.70 -55.98
CA GLN A 329 -10.92 3.88 -55.27
C GLN A 329 -11.93 4.59 -54.35
N LYS A 330 -11.32 5.43 -53.50
CA LYS A 330 -11.85 6.46 -52.60
C LYS A 330 -12.66 7.54 -53.34
N PRO A 331 -13.64 8.18 -52.67
CA PRO A 331 -13.70 9.65 -52.74
C PRO A 331 -13.83 10.34 -51.37
N ALA A 332 -13.73 11.67 -51.45
CA ALA A 332 -13.28 12.62 -50.46
C ALA A 332 -14.24 12.96 -49.30
N ALA A 333 -13.66 13.62 -48.29
CA ALA A 333 -14.32 14.23 -47.13
C ALA A 333 -15.09 15.51 -47.50
N PRO A 334 -15.95 15.99 -46.59
CA PRO A 334 -16.07 17.42 -46.37
C PRO A 334 -15.99 17.86 -44.90
N ALA A 335 -15.28 18.98 -44.76
CA ALA A 335 -15.46 20.18 -43.94
C ALA A 335 -15.87 20.14 -42.45
N LYS A 336 -15.18 21.02 -41.73
CA LYS A 336 -15.29 21.41 -40.32
C LYS A 336 -16.52 22.30 -40.08
N GLU A 337 -17.15 22.12 -38.93
CA GLU A 337 -18.01 23.15 -38.32
C GLU A 337 -17.49 23.56 -36.94
N ALA A 338 -17.36 24.87 -36.76
CA ALA A 338 -16.90 25.53 -35.55
C ALA A 338 -18.07 25.69 -34.56
N LYS A 339 -17.83 25.39 -33.27
CA LYS A 339 -18.79 25.70 -32.18
C LYS A 339 -18.49 27.07 -31.55
N PRO A 340 -19.52 27.82 -31.10
CA PRO A 340 -19.36 29.19 -30.63
C PRO A 340 -18.80 29.27 -29.21
N LYS A 341 -18.07 30.35 -28.94
CA LYS A 341 -17.42 30.69 -27.67
C LYS A 341 -18.45 31.02 -26.59
N MET A 342 -18.34 30.36 -25.43
CA MET A 342 -19.13 30.65 -24.23
C MET A 342 -18.49 31.81 -23.46
N LYS A 343 -19.29 32.80 -23.04
CA LYS A 343 -18.85 33.97 -22.25
C LYS A 343 -18.52 33.55 -20.81
N PRO A 344 -17.54 34.19 -20.13
CA PRO A 344 -17.21 33.90 -18.74
C PRO A 344 -18.26 34.41 -17.76
N VAL A 345 -18.53 33.63 -16.72
CA VAL A 345 -19.37 33.96 -15.56
C VAL A 345 -18.52 34.76 -14.55
N PRO A 346 -19.07 35.79 -13.88
CA PRO A 346 -18.31 36.69 -13.01
C PRO A 346 -17.79 36.01 -11.74
N GLU A 347 -16.67 36.57 -11.27
CA GLU A 347 -15.83 36.18 -10.14
C GLU A 347 -16.59 36.39 -8.80
N THR A 348 -16.75 35.34 -8.01
CA THR A 348 -17.18 35.45 -6.60
C THR A 348 -15.97 35.37 -5.68
N GLU A 349 -15.92 36.33 -4.76
CA GLU A 349 -14.82 36.67 -3.85
C GLU A 349 -14.30 35.51 -2.99
N ALA A 350 -13.00 35.55 -2.73
CA ALA A 350 -12.26 34.57 -1.93
C ALA A 350 -12.51 34.74 -0.42
N VAL A 351 -12.94 33.67 0.23
CA VAL A 351 -12.97 33.57 1.71
C VAL A 351 -11.59 33.09 2.20
N PRO A 352 -10.96 33.75 3.19
CA PRO A 352 -9.62 33.41 3.65
C PRO A 352 -9.56 32.06 4.37
N ALA A 353 -8.46 31.35 4.12
CA ALA A 353 -8.13 30.07 4.74
C ALA A 353 -7.68 30.27 6.19
N ASN A 354 -8.61 30.11 7.13
CA ASN A 354 -8.35 29.73 8.53
C ASN A 354 -9.72 29.43 9.17
N ASN A 355 -10.18 28.19 9.10
CA ASN A 355 -11.08 27.55 10.06
C ASN A 355 -11.35 26.10 9.63
N CYS A 356 -10.47 25.18 10.02
CA CYS A 356 -10.83 23.78 10.17
C CYS A 356 -11.37 23.58 11.59
N GLU A 357 -12.59 24.05 11.88
CA GLU A 357 -13.32 23.63 13.07
C GLU A 357 -14.11 22.36 12.75
N CYS A 358 -13.47 21.20 12.93
CA CYS A 358 -14.19 19.94 13.05
C CYS A 358 -14.57 19.75 14.52
N TYR A 359 -15.84 20.02 14.83
CA TYR A 359 -16.66 19.46 15.91
C TYR A 359 -15.92 18.97 17.18
N GLN A 360 -15.93 19.80 18.23
CA GLN A 360 -15.70 19.37 19.60
C GLN A 360 -16.85 18.44 20.02
N VAL A 361 -16.57 17.14 20.17
CA VAL A 361 -17.48 16.20 20.81
C VAL A 361 -17.52 16.53 22.30
N GLN A 362 -18.63 17.11 22.77
CA GLN A 362 -18.90 17.25 24.20
C GLN A 362 -18.89 15.88 24.86
N GLN A 363 -17.94 15.64 25.77
CA GLN A 363 -17.97 14.48 26.64
C GLN A 363 -19.03 14.67 27.75
N PRO A 364 -19.81 13.62 28.11
CA PRO A 364 -20.70 13.70 29.24
C PRO A 364 -19.90 13.76 30.55
N ARG A 365 -20.26 14.72 31.41
CA ARG A 365 -19.67 14.95 32.73
C ARG A 365 -19.74 13.68 33.58
N ARG A 366 -18.58 13.15 33.99
CA ARG A 366 -18.47 12.13 35.04
C ARG A 366 -18.97 12.73 36.36
N GLY A 367 -19.95 12.06 36.97
CA GLY A 367 -20.50 12.42 38.28
C GLY A 367 -19.44 12.38 39.37
N LEU A 368 -19.46 13.39 40.24
CA LEU A 368 -18.71 13.47 41.48
C LEU A 368 -19.11 12.30 42.40
N PHE A 369 -18.22 11.32 42.57
CA PHE A 369 -18.24 10.49 43.78
C PHE A 369 -17.55 11.26 44.90
N ARG A 370 -18.37 11.89 45.75
CA ARG A 370 -17.94 12.59 46.95
C ARG A 370 -17.57 11.54 48.01
N ARG A 371 -16.27 11.39 48.29
CA ARG A 371 -15.79 10.71 49.51
C ARG A 371 -16.19 11.56 50.71
N LEU A 372 -17.06 11.04 51.57
CA LEU A 372 -17.25 11.51 52.93
C LEU A 372 -16.57 10.52 53.87
N ARG A 373 -15.46 10.96 54.48
CA ARG A 373 -14.90 10.41 55.72
C ARG A 373 -14.97 11.53 56.75
N PHE A 374 -15.72 11.35 57.83
CA PHE A 374 -15.45 11.87 59.18
C PHE A 374 -16.25 11.01 60.17
N ARG A 375 -15.55 10.18 60.96
CA ARG A 375 -15.46 10.26 62.43
C ARG A 375 -16.80 10.27 63.19
N ARG A 376 -17.16 9.13 63.76
CA ARG A 376 -17.00 8.83 65.20
C ARG A 376 -16.92 7.33 65.40
#